data_AF-A0AAW5Z857-F1
#
_entry.id   AF-A0AAW5Z857-F1
#
_cell.length_a   1.000
_cell.length_b   1.000
_cell.length_c   1.000
_cell.angle_alpha   90.00
_cell.angle_beta   90.00
_cell.angle_gamma   90.00
#
_symmetry.space_group_name_H-M   'P 1'
#
loop_
_entity.id
_entity.type
_entity.pdbx_description
1 polymer ?
#
loop_
_entity_poly.entity_id
_entity_poly.type
_entity_poly.pdbx_seq_one_letter_code
_entity_poly.pdbx_strand_id
1 'polypeptide(L)' 'DIVGEHTAMFADIGERLEITHKASSRMTFANGAVRSALWLSGKESGLFDMRDVLDLNNL' A
#
# COMPACT_ATOMS: atom_id res chain seq x y z
N ASP A 1 14.68 -15.17 -5.88
CA ASP A 1 14.47 -13.73 -6.03
C ASP A 1 13.15 -13.38 -5.35
N ILE A 2 13.14 -12.75 -4.17
CA ILE A 2 11.90 -12.40 -3.43
C ILE A 2 12.11 -11.06 -2.74
N VAL A 3 11.36 -10.02 -3.14
CA VAL A 3 11.47 -8.70 -2.51
C VAL A 3 10.45 -8.50 -1.38
N GLY A 4 9.36 -9.25 -1.37
CA GLY A 4 8.46 -9.37 -0.22
C GLY A 4 7.12 -9.95 -0.65
N GLU A 5 6.58 -10.87 0.14
CA GLU A 5 5.28 -11.50 -0.10
C GLU A 5 4.49 -11.52 1.21
N HIS A 6 3.24 -11.07 1.15
CA HIS A 6 2.32 -11.07 2.28
C HIS A 6 0.98 -11.62 1.81
N THR A 7 0.46 -12.61 2.54
CA THR A 7 -0.88 -13.15 2.33
C THR A 7 -1.65 -13.05 3.63
N ALA A 8 -2.81 -12.38 3.57
CA ALA A 8 -3.82 -12.46 4.62
C ALA A 8 -4.87 -13.48 4.19
N MET A 9 -5.14 -14.46 5.05
CA MET A 9 -6.11 -15.52 4.78
C MET A 9 -7.27 -15.42 5.76
N PHE A 10 -8.48 -15.50 5.22
CA PHE A 10 -9.72 -15.66 5.95
C PHE A 10 -10.28 -17.03 5.58
N ALA A 11 -10.38 -17.95 6.53
CA ALA A 11 -10.77 -19.33 6.28
C ALA A 11 -11.98 -19.72 7.14
N ASP A 12 -12.93 -20.42 6.53
CA ASP A 12 -14.10 -21.01 7.18
C ASP A 12 -14.30 -22.45 6.70
N ILE A 13 -15.26 -23.18 7.27
CA ILE A 13 -15.59 -24.54 6.85
C ILE A 13 -16.10 -24.52 5.42
N GLY A 14 -15.35 -25.13 4.51
CA GLY A 14 -15.73 -25.27 3.10
C GLY A 14 -15.24 -24.15 2.19
N GLU A 15 -14.62 -23.09 2.72
CA GLU A 15 -14.07 -22.02 1.88
C GLU A 15 -12.87 -21.28 2.50
N ARG A 16 -12.14 -20.55 1.66
CA ARG A 16 -11.15 -19.56 2.10
C ARG A 16 -11.02 -18.42 1.10
N LEU A 17 -10.77 -17.23 1.61
CA LEU A 17 -10.41 -16.03 0.88
C LEU A 17 -8.97 -15.66 1.20
N GLU A 18 -8.17 -15.39 0.16
CA GLU A 18 -6.78 -14.98 0.30
C GLU A 18 -6.56 -13.63 -0.38
N ILE A 19 -5.95 -12.69 0.34
CA ILE A 19 -5.51 -11.40 -0.20
C ILE A 19 -3.98 -11.41 -0.18
N THR A 20 -3.36 -11.37 -1.36
CA THR A 20 -1.91 -11.51 -1.51
C THR A 20 -1.29 -10.29 -2.19
N HIS A 21 -0.25 -9.71 -1.57
CA HIS A 21 0.60 -8.67 -2.15
C HIS A 21 2.01 -9.22 -2.37
N LYS A 22 2.52 -9.10 -3.61
CA LYS A 22 3.86 -9.52 -4.00
C LYS A 22 4.65 -8.34 -4.55
N ALA A 23 5.78 -8.02 -3.93
CA ALA A 23 6.74 -7.06 -4.45
C ALA A 23 7.88 -7.81 -5.15
N SER A 24 8.14 -7.45 -6.41
CA SER A 24 9.28 -7.95 -7.19
C SER A 24 10.50 -7.05 -7.14
N SER A 25 10.35 -5.78 -6.74
CA SER A 25 11.44 -4.80 -6.65
C SER A 25 11.20 -3.77 -5.56
N ARG A 26 12.28 -3.31 -4.93
CA ARG A 26 12.23 -2.22 -3.92
C ARG A 26 11.87 -0.88 -4.54
N MET A 27 12.00 -0.75 -5.86
CA MET A 27 11.65 0.47 -6.61
C MET A 27 10.18 0.86 -6.44
N THR A 28 9.27 -0.09 -6.25
CA THR A 28 7.85 0.21 -6.01
C THR A 28 7.66 1.10 -4.79
N PHE A 29 8.40 0.84 -3.70
CA PHE A 29 8.33 1.64 -2.48
C PHE A 29 8.96 3.02 -2.67
N ALA A 30 10.10 3.10 -3.37
CA ALA A 30 10.76 4.37 -3.68
C ALA A 30 9.86 5.28 -4.54
N ASN A 31 9.20 4.73 -5.55
CA ASN A 31 8.24 5.46 -6.38
C ASN A 31 7.06 6.00 -5.55
N GLY A 32 6.54 5.19 -4.61
CA GLY A 32 5.50 5.62 -3.67
C GLY A 32 5.94 6.78 -2.77
N ALA A 33 7.18 6.72 -2.26
CA ALA A 33 7.75 7.80 -1.45
C ALA A 33 7.92 9.12 -2.25
N VAL A 34 8.43 9.05 -3.48
CA VAL A 34 8.57 10.23 -4.35
C VAL A 34 7.21 10.82 -4.71
N ARG A 35 6.21 9.98 -5.05
CA ARG A 35 4.83 10.43 -5.27
C ARG A 35 4.29 11.16 -4.03
N SER A 36 4.52 10.61 -2.84
CA SER A 36 4.08 11.21 -1.58
C SER A 36 4.73 12.57 -1.34
N ALA A 37 6.02 12.72 -1.64
CA ALA A 37 6.72 13.99 -1.53
C ALA A 37 6.14 15.07 -2.46
N LEU A 38 5.81 14.71 -3.71
CA LEU A 38 5.15 15.62 -4.65
C LEU A 38 3.75 16.02 -4.16
N TRP A 39 2.97 15.06 -3.68
CA TRP A 39 1.64 15.34 -3.10
C TRP A 39 1.71 16.24 -1.86
N LEU A 40 2.72 16.04 -1.01
CA LEU A 40 2.92 16.80 0.23
C LEU A 40 3.26 18.27 -0.03
N SER A 41 3.85 18.59 -1.19
CA SER A 41 4.26 19.97 -1.54
C SER A 41 3.11 21.01 -1.51
N GLY A 42 1.86 20.55 -1.65
CA GLY A 42 0.66 21.39 -1.57
C GLY A 42 -0.06 21.35 -0.22
N LYS A 43 0.53 20.79 0.84
CA LYS A 43 -0.09 20.66 2.17
C LYS A 43 0.57 21.60 3.18
N GLU A 44 -0.24 22.25 4.01
CA GLU A 44 0.26 23.19 5.03
C GLU A 44 0.83 22.47 6.25
N SER A 45 0.04 21.61 6.90
CA SER A 45 0.49 20.77 8.02
C SER A 45 -0.48 19.61 8.24
N GLY A 46 0.00 18.54 8.88
CA GLY A 46 -0.81 17.37 9.22
C GLY A 46 0.03 16.11 9.36
N LEU A 47 -0.56 15.07 9.92
CA LEU A 47 -0.02 13.71 9.88
C LEU A 47 -0.80 12.94 8.82
N PHE A 48 -0.10 12.51 7.77
CA PHE A 48 -0.69 11.85 6.62
C PHE A 48 -0.15 10.43 6.46
N ASP A 49 -0.96 9.54 5.89
CA ASP A 49 -0.53 8.21 5.47
C ASP A 49 -0.73 7.99 3.95
N MET A 50 -0.42 6.79 3.47
CA MET A 50 -0.59 6.47 2.04
C MET A 50 -2.06 6.40 1.60
N ARG A 51 -3.03 6.27 2.50
CA ARG A 51 -4.46 6.35 2.14
C ARG A 51 -4.83 7.76 1.73
N ASP A 52 -4.28 8.79 2.39
CA ASP A 52 -4.49 10.19 2.00
C ASP A 52 -3.87 10.49 0.63
N VAL A 53 -2.65 10.00 0.37
CA VAL A 53 -1.93 10.18 -0.91
C VAL A 53 -2.65 9.49 -2.07
N LEU A 54 -3.32 8.37 -1.80
CA LEU A 54 -4.00 7.54 -2.78
C LEU A 54 -5.53 7.76 -2.84
N ASP A 55 -6.07 8.65 -2.00
CA ASP A 55 -7.50 8.91 -1.85
C ASP A 55 -8.34 7.64 -1.56
N LEU A 56 -7.83 6.75 -0.70
CA LEU A 56 -8.47 5.46 -0.39
C LEU A 56 -9.49 5.53 0.74
N ASN A 57 -9.63 6.68 1.40
CA ASN A 57 -10.62 6.86 2.47
C ASN A 57 -12.06 6.99 1.95
N ASN A 58 -12.21 7.17 0.62
CA ASN A 58 -13.50 7.35 -0.06
C ASN A 58 -13.86 6.19 -0.99
N LEU A 59 -13.18 5.04 -0.84
CA LEU A 59 -13.45 3.82 -1.59
C LEU A 59 -14.66 3.07 -1.02
#